data_AF-A0A316MAW5-F1
#
_entry.id   AF-A0A316MAW5-F1
#
_cell.length_a   1.000
_cell.length_b   1.000
_cell.length_c   1.000
_cell.angle_alpha   90.00
_cell.angle_beta   90.00
_cell.angle_gamma   90.00
#
_symmetry.space_group_name_H-M   'P 1'
#
loop_
_entity.id
_entity.type
_entity.pdbx_description
1 polymer ?
#
loop_
_entity_poly.entity_id
_entity_poly.type
_entity_poly.pdbx_seq_one_letter_code
_entity_poly.pdbx_strand_id
1 'polypeptide(L)'
;MKNFLKNCPLLAGILLGTALLTIVALCGFHNIYATQEYDPLKQPLLAVVFTGINDEVYPWDFFDEAKKAEILARKQKIDELKEGSQEETQEPGEAAGESEEAQNVEMQNTETQNAETETGAQQDQEGQMSDASGNSKGPEGNTDVSGNSLQEAGEETVSGNDLKEPLERLKPLRESTYDEYINHISADIYGDAGVQRAAAYDFKKVDESYFDDALFIGDSRTVGLYDYTDLPEHADFLCETSLTIYKVMGENFKGKGTVEEVLAAKNYGKIYIMMGINELGRGTTEDFMQKYTEVVDTLHELAPEAKIIIEANMRVSGKKSSSDAIFNNSNINARNNAIATLADNETFFYIDMNEAVCDENGDLNAEYTHDQIHLLGKYNELWKQFLMEHGV
;
A
#
# COMPACT_ATOMS: atom_id res chain seq x y z
N MET A 1 -0.66 33.48 38.35
CA MET A 1 0.15 32.37 37.78
C MET A 1 0.90 31.54 38.82
N LYS A 2 1.73 32.10 39.71
CA LYS A 2 2.49 31.32 40.72
C LYS A 2 1.65 30.39 41.62
N ASN A 3 0.42 30.79 41.98
CA ASN A 3 -0.47 29.96 42.81
C ASN A 3 -1.20 28.86 42.02
N PHE A 4 -1.36 29.01 40.71
CA PHE A 4 -2.04 28.02 39.85
C PHE A 4 -1.12 26.83 39.54
N LEU A 5 0.15 27.12 39.23
CA LEU A 5 1.20 26.12 39.00
C LEU A 5 1.47 25.23 40.22
N LYS A 6 1.27 25.74 41.45
CA LYS A 6 1.44 24.97 42.69
C LYS A 6 0.24 24.11 43.08
N ASN A 7 -0.97 24.52 42.71
CA ASN A 7 -2.20 23.86 43.16
C ASN A 7 -2.71 22.81 42.15
N CYS A 8 -2.38 22.97 40.85
CA CYS A 8 -2.81 22.06 39.79
C CYS A 8 -1.64 21.72 38.84
N PRO A 9 -0.59 21.02 39.32
CA PRO A 9 0.61 20.76 38.54
C PRO A 9 0.36 19.95 37.26
N LEU A 10 -0.63 19.04 37.26
CA LEU A 10 -1.03 18.30 36.07
C LEU A 10 -1.63 19.21 35.00
N LEU A 11 -2.57 20.08 35.37
CA LEU A 11 -3.20 21.01 34.43
C LEU A 11 -2.19 22.01 33.87
N ALA A 12 -1.26 22.48 34.72
CA ALA A 12 -0.14 23.30 34.29
C ALA A 12 0.75 22.57 33.27
N GLY A 13 1.06 21.30 33.51
CA GLY A 13 1.82 20.45 32.60
C GLY A 13 1.11 20.26 31.25
N ILE A 14 -0.19 20.00 31.26
CA ILE A 14 -1.00 19.86 30.04
C ILE A 14 -0.97 21.17 29.24
N LEU A 15 -1.24 22.31 29.87
CA LEU A 15 -1.23 23.61 29.18
C LEU A 15 0.15 23.95 28.58
N LEU A 16 1.23 23.66 29.31
CA LEU A 16 2.59 23.82 28.82
C LEU A 16 2.87 22.90 27.62
N GLY A 17 2.48 21.62 27.71
CA GLY A 17 2.63 20.66 26.62
C GLY A 17 1.85 21.07 25.37
N THR A 18 0.59 21.48 25.53
CA THR A 18 -0.24 22.00 24.43
C THR A 18 0.39 23.23 23.78
N ALA A 19 0.89 24.19 24.57
CA ALA A 19 1.57 25.37 24.05
C ALA A 19 2.85 25.02 23.28
N LEU A 20 3.67 24.11 23.81
CA LEU A 20 4.89 23.64 23.15
C LEU A 20 4.58 22.93 21.82
N LEU A 21 3.63 21.99 21.80
CA LEU A 21 3.23 21.29 20.57
C LEU A 21 2.65 22.26 19.54
N THR A 22 1.89 23.27 19.97
CA THR A 22 1.37 24.31 19.06
C THR A 22 2.51 25.16 18.47
N ILE A 23 3.53 25.50 19.26
CA ILE A 23 4.72 26.22 18.77
C ILE A 23 5.48 25.35 17.76
N VAL A 24 5.69 24.07 18.07
CA VAL A 24 6.31 23.11 17.16
C VAL A 24 5.53 23.02 15.85
N ALA A 25 4.20 22.92 15.92
CA ALA A 25 3.34 22.93 14.74
C ALA A 25 3.52 24.22 13.93
N LEU A 26 3.47 25.40 14.56
CA LEU A 26 3.66 26.69 13.89
C LEU A 26 5.02 26.80 13.18
N CYS A 27 6.10 26.39 13.86
CA CYS A 27 7.45 26.39 13.30
C CYS A 27 7.60 25.39 12.15
N GLY A 28 6.94 24.22 12.26
CA GLY A 28 7.02 23.14 11.29
C GLY A 28 6.06 23.26 10.11
N PHE A 29 5.00 24.06 10.23
CA PHE A 29 3.85 24.08 9.32
C PHE A 29 4.22 24.32 7.84
N HIS A 30 5.24 25.14 7.60
CA HIS A 30 5.69 25.49 6.24
C HIS A 30 6.97 24.73 5.82
N ASN A 31 7.38 23.70 6.57
CA ASN A 31 8.55 22.88 6.25
C ASN A 31 8.26 21.39 6.51
N ILE A 32 8.62 20.85 7.66
CA ILE A 32 8.48 19.43 7.99
C ILE A 32 7.02 18.97 8.03
N TYR A 33 6.08 19.87 8.29
CA TYR A 33 4.65 19.54 8.24
C TYR A 33 3.95 20.12 7.02
N ALA A 34 4.69 20.52 5.97
CA ALA A 34 4.11 21.18 4.80
C ALA A 34 3.10 20.30 4.03
N THR A 35 3.23 18.98 4.13
CA THR A 35 2.33 18.00 3.49
C THR A 35 1.09 17.67 4.31
N GLN A 36 1.00 18.15 5.56
CA GLN A 36 -0.08 17.77 6.48
C GLN A 36 -1.32 18.63 6.23
N GLU A 37 -2.49 17.98 6.09
CA GLU A 37 -3.75 18.70 5.98
C GLU A 37 -4.12 19.41 7.29
N TYR A 38 -4.50 20.68 7.17
CA TYR A 38 -4.95 21.47 8.29
C TYR A 38 -6.18 22.30 7.93
N ASP A 39 -7.28 21.98 8.59
CA ASP A 39 -8.50 22.77 8.57
C ASP A 39 -8.74 23.34 9.99
N PRO A 40 -8.62 24.66 10.18
CA PRO A 40 -8.79 25.30 11.50
C PRO A 40 -10.20 25.14 12.07
N LEU A 41 -11.20 24.74 11.27
CA LEU A 41 -12.56 24.47 11.72
C LEU A 41 -12.73 23.03 12.25
N LYS A 42 -11.89 22.08 11.80
CA LYS A 42 -12.00 20.66 12.16
C LYS A 42 -11.05 20.27 13.29
N GLN A 43 -9.86 20.87 13.37
CA GLN A 43 -8.84 20.45 14.32
C GLN A 43 -7.95 21.60 14.81
N PRO A 44 -7.42 21.53 16.06
CA PRO A 44 -6.44 22.49 16.53
C PRO A 44 -5.10 22.28 15.83
N LEU A 45 -4.32 23.36 15.64
CA LEU A 45 -3.04 23.33 14.92
C LEU A 45 -2.04 22.28 15.45
N LEU A 46 -2.03 22.02 16.75
CA LEU A 46 -1.16 20.99 17.34
C LEU A 46 -1.42 19.58 16.78
N ALA A 47 -2.60 19.32 16.22
CA ALA A 47 -2.95 18.03 15.63
C ALA A 47 -2.01 17.65 14.48
N VAL A 48 -1.48 18.65 13.77
CA VAL A 48 -0.50 18.50 12.69
C VAL A 48 0.78 17.78 13.16
N VAL A 49 1.18 17.94 14.42
CA VAL A 49 2.34 17.22 14.97
C VAL A 49 2.02 15.72 15.09
N PHE A 50 0.79 15.36 15.45
CA PHE A 50 0.40 13.96 15.61
C PHE A 50 0.19 13.26 14.27
N THR A 51 -0.40 13.94 13.29
CA THR A 51 -0.51 13.41 11.92
C THR A 51 0.88 13.27 11.30
N GLY A 52 1.77 14.24 11.52
CA GLY A 52 3.18 14.13 11.13
C GLY A 52 3.87 12.92 11.77
N ILE A 53 3.70 12.69 13.08
CA ILE A 53 4.27 11.53 13.77
C ILE A 53 3.73 10.21 13.19
N ASN A 54 2.46 10.16 12.80
CA ASN A 54 1.86 8.99 12.15
C ASN A 54 2.55 8.68 10.80
N ASP A 55 3.01 9.71 10.09
CA ASP A 55 3.79 9.60 8.84
C ASP A 55 5.31 9.44 9.07
N GLU A 56 5.72 9.24 10.33
CA GLU A 56 7.10 9.24 10.82
C GLU A 56 7.88 10.55 10.53
N VAL A 57 7.17 11.68 10.52
CA VAL A 57 7.74 13.02 10.54
C VAL A 57 7.68 13.56 11.97
N TYR A 58 8.85 13.64 12.59
CA TYR A 58 9.01 14.03 13.98
C TYR A 58 9.47 15.49 14.11
N PRO A 59 9.21 16.15 15.25
CA PRO A 59 9.64 17.53 15.48
C PRO A 59 11.12 17.82 15.26
N TRP A 60 12.00 16.85 15.51
CA TRP A 60 13.45 17.02 15.35
C TRP A 60 13.93 16.87 13.91
N ASP A 61 13.11 16.34 12.99
CA ASP A 61 13.42 16.29 11.56
C ASP A 61 13.55 17.70 10.96
N PHE A 62 13.13 18.73 11.70
CA PHE A 62 13.39 20.13 11.38
C PHE A 62 14.88 20.42 11.12
N PHE A 63 15.76 19.66 11.77
CA PHE A 63 17.22 19.81 11.65
C PHE A 63 17.84 18.89 10.60
N ASP A 64 17.04 18.06 9.93
CA ASP A 64 17.47 17.18 8.84
C ASP A 64 17.11 17.83 7.50
N GLU A 65 18.09 18.45 6.85
CA GLU A 65 17.87 19.15 5.58
C GLU A 65 17.52 18.20 4.43
N ALA A 66 17.95 16.93 4.47
CA ALA A 66 17.59 15.96 3.44
C ALA A 66 16.12 15.59 3.56
N LYS A 67 15.66 15.27 4.78
CA LYS A 67 14.25 14.95 5.05
C LYS A 67 13.33 16.13 4.78
N LYS A 68 13.78 17.35 5.12
CA LYS A 68 13.03 18.58 4.80
C LYS A 68 12.92 18.82 3.29
N ALA A 69 13.98 18.59 2.52
CA ALA A 69 13.96 18.70 1.07
C ALA A 69 12.99 17.68 0.45
N GLU A 70 12.99 16.44 0.94
CA GLU A 70 12.04 15.39 0.55
C GLU A 70 10.59 15.82 0.79
N ILE A 71 10.27 16.32 1.99
CA ILE A 71 8.92 16.78 2.36
C ILE A 71 8.47 17.95 1.49
N LEU A 72 9.36 18.89 1.17
CA LEU A 72 9.04 20.04 0.32
C LEU A 72 8.83 19.63 -1.14
N ALA A 73 9.65 18.70 -1.66
CA ALA A 73 9.43 18.13 -3.00
C ALA A 73 8.08 17.41 -3.08
N ARG A 74 7.73 16.67 -2.02
CA ARG A 74 6.42 16.03 -1.88
C ARG A 74 5.28 17.06 -1.85
N LYS A 75 5.44 18.17 -1.12
CA LYS A 75 4.45 19.24 -1.10
C LYS A 75 4.24 19.85 -2.49
N GLN A 76 5.31 20.07 -3.24
CA GLN A 76 5.21 20.57 -4.61
C GLN A 76 4.39 19.62 -5.49
N LYS A 77 4.66 18.31 -5.42
CA LYS A 77 3.89 17.29 -6.16
C LYS A 77 2.40 17.29 -5.78
N ILE A 78 2.09 17.45 -4.49
CA ILE A 78 0.70 17.57 -4.01
C ILE A 78 0.00 18.78 -4.64
N ASP A 79 0.68 19.93 -4.72
CA ASP A 79 0.11 21.14 -5.32
C ASP A 79 -0.11 20.98 -6.83
N GLU A 80 0.84 20.38 -7.54
CA GLU A 80 0.73 20.08 -8.97
C GLU A 80 -0.45 19.12 -9.27
N LEU A 81 -0.58 18.03 -8.50
CA LEU A 81 -1.72 17.09 -8.63
C LEU A 81 -3.06 17.77 -8.32
N LYS A 82 -3.08 18.68 -7.34
CA LYS A 82 -4.28 19.43 -6.97
C LYS A 82 -4.72 20.36 -8.08
N GLU A 83 -3.79 21.11 -8.66
CA GLU A 83 -4.08 22.01 -9.79
C GLU A 83 -4.58 21.22 -11.00
N GLY A 84 -3.92 20.11 -11.36
CA GLY A 84 -4.37 19.23 -12.45
C GLY A 84 -5.78 18.67 -12.25
N SER A 85 -6.12 18.27 -11.02
CA SER A 85 -7.47 17.79 -10.69
C SER A 85 -8.56 18.86 -10.83
N GLN A 86 -8.22 20.15 -10.62
CA GLN A 86 -9.15 21.28 -10.75
C GLN A 86 -9.34 21.72 -12.21
N GLU A 87 -8.34 21.53 -13.07
CA GLU A 87 -8.45 21.81 -14.51
C GLU A 87 -9.32 20.76 -15.23
N GLU A 88 -9.23 19.48 -14.87
CA GLU A 88 -10.09 18.42 -15.44
C GLU A 88 -11.57 18.55 -15.07
N THR A 89 -11.91 19.31 -14.03
CA THR A 89 -13.32 19.57 -13.64
C THR A 89 -13.98 20.71 -14.42
N GLN A 90 -13.26 21.40 -15.32
CA GLN A 90 -13.87 22.36 -16.25
C GLN A 90 -14.31 21.64 -17.54
N GLU A 91 -15.60 21.27 -17.62
CA GLU A 91 -16.22 20.92 -18.91
C GLU A 91 -16.04 22.06 -19.93
N PRO A 92 -15.99 21.76 -21.24
CA PRO A 92 -15.66 22.74 -22.27
C PRO A 92 -16.74 23.82 -22.36
N GLY A 93 -16.34 25.06 -22.08
CA GLY A 93 -17.21 26.23 -22.17
C GLY A 93 -17.87 26.37 -23.54
N GLU A 94 -19.19 26.62 -23.50
CA GLU A 94 -19.94 27.16 -24.63
C GLU A 94 -19.21 28.39 -25.20
N ALA A 95 -18.93 28.32 -26.50
CA ALA A 95 -18.35 29.42 -27.23
C ALA A 95 -19.28 30.64 -27.17
N ALA A 96 -18.79 31.71 -26.53
CA ALA A 96 -19.38 33.03 -26.58
C ALA A 96 -19.30 33.57 -28.02
N GLY A 97 -20.44 33.57 -28.71
CA GLY A 97 -20.66 34.33 -29.93
C GLY A 97 -21.24 35.71 -29.58
N GLU A 98 -20.53 36.76 -29.97
CA GLU A 98 -20.98 38.15 -29.94
C GLU A 98 -22.22 38.35 -30.83
N SER A 99 -23.20 39.12 -30.33
CA SER A 99 -23.93 40.09 -31.16
C SER A 99 -24.69 41.09 -30.27
N GLU A 100 -24.29 42.36 -30.36
CA GLU A 100 -25.08 43.52 -29.97
C GLU A 100 -26.30 43.68 -30.90
N GLU A 101 -27.48 43.96 -30.36
CA GLU A 101 -28.40 44.94 -30.94
C GLU A 101 -29.41 45.44 -29.89
N ALA A 102 -29.61 46.75 -29.88
CA ALA A 102 -30.45 47.50 -28.95
C ALA A 102 -31.83 47.80 -29.55
N GLN A 103 -32.88 47.82 -28.70
CA GLN A 103 -33.73 48.99 -28.39
C GLN A 103 -35.16 48.62 -27.92
N ASN A 104 -35.54 49.27 -26.80
CA ASN A 104 -36.85 49.80 -26.38
C ASN A 104 -38.12 48.90 -26.36
N VAL A 105 -38.82 48.85 -25.22
CA VAL A 105 -39.94 49.77 -24.85
C VAL A 105 -40.42 49.43 -23.41
N GLU A 106 -40.72 50.48 -22.63
CA GLU A 106 -41.36 50.50 -21.30
C GLU A 106 -42.73 49.77 -21.23
N MET A 107 -43.12 49.29 -20.03
CA MET A 107 -44.18 49.93 -19.21
C MET A 107 -44.80 48.96 -18.18
N GLN A 108 -44.50 49.24 -16.91
CA GLN A 108 -45.36 49.28 -15.70
C GLN A 108 -46.35 48.17 -15.28
N ASN A 109 -46.34 48.02 -13.94
CA ASN A 109 -47.39 47.58 -13.00
C ASN A 109 -47.59 46.05 -12.90
N THR A 110 -47.71 45.42 -11.73
CA THR A 110 -48.26 45.90 -10.45
C THR A 110 -47.73 45.02 -9.31
N GLU A 111 -47.54 45.62 -8.14
CA GLU A 111 -47.47 44.95 -6.84
C GLU A 111 -48.66 44.00 -6.63
N THR A 112 -48.48 42.90 -5.91
CA THR A 112 -49.05 42.73 -4.55
C THR A 112 -48.61 41.39 -3.97
N GLN A 113 -48.17 41.49 -2.72
CA GLN A 113 -47.81 40.46 -1.77
C GLN A 113 -48.93 39.42 -1.55
N ASN A 114 -48.54 38.20 -1.19
CA ASN A 114 -49.04 37.59 0.05
C ASN A 114 -48.09 36.48 0.49
N ALA A 115 -47.58 36.70 1.69
CA ALA A 115 -46.81 35.77 2.49
C ALA A 115 -47.76 34.87 3.28
N GLU A 116 -47.27 33.66 3.58
CA GLU A 116 -47.40 33.00 4.91
C GLU A 116 -48.83 32.55 5.34
N THR A 117 -49.06 31.47 6.10
CA THR A 117 -48.21 30.58 6.90
C THR A 117 -49.04 29.34 7.30
N GLU A 118 -48.32 28.25 7.58
CA GLU A 118 -48.46 27.31 8.70
C GLU A 118 -49.61 26.30 8.90
N THR A 119 -49.14 25.22 9.54
CA THR A 119 -49.77 24.19 10.38
C THR A 119 -50.17 22.89 9.66
N GLY A 120 -49.82 21.69 10.10
CA GLY A 120 -49.10 21.21 11.29
C GLY A 120 -49.40 19.70 11.51
N ALA A 121 -48.57 19.04 12.33
CA ALA A 121 -48.77 17.75 13.04
C ALA A 121 -48.76 16.44 12.20
N GLN A 122 -47.79 15.51 12.45
CA GLN A 122 -47.82 14.36 13.40
C GLN A 122 -48.94 13.33 13.08
N GLN A 123 -48.81 12.00 13.13
CA GLN A 123 -47.93 11.06 13.84
C GLN A 123 -48.28 9.62 13.38
N ASP A 124 -47.34 8.67 13.54
CA ASP A 124 -47.52 7.22 13.84
C ASP A 124 -48.32 6.32 12.83
N GLN A 125 -48.14 5.01 12.65
CA GLN A 125 -47.54 3.92 13.43
C GLN A 125 -47.43 2.64 12.54
N GLU A 126 -46.47 1.77 12.88
CA GLU A 126 -46.42 0.29 12.83
C GLU A 126 -47.24 -0.56 11.83
N GLY A 127 -46.57 -1.58 11.28
CA GLY A 127 -47.20 -2.76 10.66
C GLY A 127 -46.21 -3.87 10.32
N GLN A 128 -46.32 -5.01 11.02
CA GLN A 128 -45.47 -6.20 10.99
C GLN A 128 -46.12 -7.35 10.19
N MET A 129 -45.30 -8.29 9.67
CA MET A 129 -45.62 -9.61 9.07
C MET A 129 -46.30 -9.56 7.67
N SER A 130 -46.06 -10.47 6.70
CA SER A 130 -45.87 -11.93 6.73
C SER A 130 -45.37 -12.50 5.39
N ASP A 131 -44.84 -13.73 5.42
CA ASP A 131 -44.40 -14.61 4.31
C ASP A 131 -45.38 -14.78 3.13
N ALA A 132 -44.85 -15.01 1.91
CA ALA A 132 -45.25 -16.15 1.06
C ALA A 132 -44.40 -16.28 -0.23
N SER A 133 -43.98 -17.52 -0.45
CA SER A 133 -43.43 -18.16 -1.64
C SER A 133 -44.15 -17.85 -2.97
N GLY A 134 -43.39 -17.81 -4.07
CA GLY A 134 -43.92 -17.62 -5.43
C GLY A 134 -42.90 -17.88 -6.54
N ASN A 135 -42.63 -19.15 -6.79
CA ASN A 135 -41.87 -19.74 -7.90
C ASN A 135 -42.22 -19.12 -9.29
N SER A 136 -41.24 -18.81 -10.15
CA SER A 136 -41.45 -18.64 -11.60
C SER A 136 -40.16 -18.84 -12.40
N LYS A 137 -40.28 -19.71 -13.40
CA LYS A 137 -39.29 -20.22 -14.37
C LYS A 137 -38.69 -19.14 -15.28
N GLY A 138 -37.47 -19.41 -15.77
CA GLY A 138 -36.70 -18.60 -16.74
C GLY A 138 -37.25 -18.58 -18.17
N PRO A 139 -36.44 -18.05 -19.11
CA PRO A 139 -35.76 -18.90 -20.10
C PRO A 139 -34.26 -18.55 -20.23
N GLU A 140 -33.36 -19.53 -20.25
CA GLU A 140 -32.79 -20.16 -21.46
C GLU A 140 -32.24 -19.17 -22.50
N GLY A 141 -30.90 -19.04 -22.51
CA GLY A 141 -30.08 -18.46 -23.57
C GLY A 141 -28.87 -19.35 -23.79
N ASN A 142 -29.00 -20.22 -24.79
CA ASN A 142 -28.05 -21.23 -25.22
C ASN A 142 -27.10 -20.62 -26.28
N THR A 143 -25.79 -20.71 -26.10
CA THR A 143 -24.83 -20.76 -27.22
C THR A 143 -23.64 -21.59 -26.82
N ASP A 144 -23.54 -22.74 -27.47
CA ASP A 144 -22.42 -23.65 -27.42
C ASP A 144 -21.88 -23.83 -28.84
N VAL A 145 -20.60 -24.23 -28.93
CA VAL A 145 -19.89 -24.80 -30.08
C VAL A 145 -19.31 -23.86 -31.15
N SER A 146 -17.97 -23.79 -31.19
CA SER A 146 -17.21 -24.38 -32.31
C SER A 146 -15.75 -24.60 -31.94
N GLY A 147 -15.39 -25.88 -31.75
CA GLY A 147 -14.00 -26.30 -31.81
C GLY A 147 -13.48 -26.26 -33.24
N ASN A 148 -12.15 -26.22 -33.38
CA ASN A 148 -11.49 -26.94 -34.45
C ASN A 148 -10.03 -27.27 -34.10
N SER A 149 -9.77 -28.58 -34.11
CA SER A 149 -8.59 -29.28 -34.64
C SER A 149 -7.20 -28.99 -34.08
N LEU A 150 -6.72 -30.01 -33.35
CA LEU A 150 -5.34 -30.49 -33.27
C LEU A 150 -4.57 -30.34 -34.59
N GLN A 151 -3.37 -29.78 -34.50
CA GLN A 151 -2.29 -30.08 -35.43
C GLN A 151 -0.99 -30.18 -34.62
N GLU A 152 -0.51 -31.41 -34.46
CA GLU A 152 0.85 -31.71 -33.99
C GLU A 152 1.87 -31.11 -34.97
N ALA A 153 2.79 -30.30 -34.46
CA ALA A 153 4.05 -30.00 -35.12
C ALA A 153 5.10 -29.59 -34.08
N GLY A 154 6.03 -30.51 -33.79
CA GLY A 154 7.38 -30.23 -33.28
C GLY A 154 7.49 -29.87 -31.80
N GLU A 155 7.86 -30.85 -30.98
CA GLU A 155 8.63 -30.60 -29.76
C GLU A 155 9.95 -29.91 -30.15
N GLU A 156 10.04 -28.61 -29.93
CA GLU A 156 11.28 -27.98 -29.49
C GLU A 156 11.08 -27.60 -28.02
N THR A 157 11.56 -28.47 -27.13
CA THR A 157 11.81 -28.11 -25.74
C THR A 157 12.92 -27.08 -25.71
N VAL A 158 12.56 -25.79 -25.79
CA VAL A 158 13.49 -24.70 -25.51
C VAL A 158 13.64 -24.63 -24.00
N SER A 159 14.73 -25.19 -23.49
CA SER A 159 15.23 -24.96 -22.14
C SER A 159 15.42 -23.46 -21.94
N GLY A 160 14.59 -22.82 -21.11
CA GLY A 160 14.46 -21.36 -20.99
C GLY A 160 15.65 -20.59 -20.42
N ASN A 161 16.84 -21.21 -20.32
CA ASN A 161 18.03 -20.61 -19.72
C ASN A 161 19.04 -20.05 -20.74
N ASP A 162 18.63 -19.86 -22.00
CA ASP A 162 19.42 -19.08 -22.96
C ASP A 162 19.36 -17.60 -22.55
N LEU A 163 20.51 -17.07 -22.11
CA LEU A 163 20.79 -15.70 -21.69
C LEU A 163 19.98 -14.66 -22.49
N LYS A 164 18.77 -14.34 -22.00
CA LYS A 164 18.06 -13.12 -22.34
C LYS A 164 18.75 -12.01 -21.55
N GLU A 165 19.02 -10.87 -22.18
CA GLU A 165 19.43 -9.70 -21.41
C GLU A 165 18.45 -9.48 -20.25
N PRO A 166 18.93 -9.06 -19.05
CA PRO A 166 18.06 -8.81 -17.91
C PRO A 166 16.88 -7.96 -18.32
N LEU A 167 15.67 -8.38 -17.95
CA LEU A 167 14.46 -7.66 -18.34
C LEU A 167 14.47 -6.28 -17.66
N GLU A 168 14.32 -5.22 -18.45
CA GLU A 168 14.25 -3.86 -17.91
C GLU A 168 13.06 -3.71 -16.94
N ARG A 169 13.29 -2.96 -15.85
CA ARG A 169 12.25 -2.59 -14.88
C ARG A 169 11.10 -1.86 -15.57
N LEU A 170 9.88 -2.25 -15.26
CA LEU A 170 8.69 -1.60 -15.83
C LEU A 170 8.43 -0.25 -15.16
N LYS A 171 8.04 0.74 -15.96
CA LYS A 171 7.59 2.05 -15.48
C LYS A 171 6.10 1.99 -15.10
N PRO A 172 5.62 2.86 -14.21
CA PRO A 172 4.19 2.97 -13.92
C PRO A 172 3.41 3.37 -15.19
N LEU A 173 2.19 2.85 -15.32
CA LEU A 173 1.26 3.09 -16.42
C LEU A 173 0.62 4.48 -16.36
N ARG A 174 0.50 5.04 -15.14
CA ARG A 174 0.01 6.39 -14.84
C ARG A 174 0.58 6.86 -13.51
N GLU A 175 0.41 8.13 -13.19
CA GLU A 175 0.67 8.63 -11.83
C GLU A 175 -0.56 8.44 -10.93
N SER A 176 -0.33 8.47 -9.60
CA SER A 176 -1.40 8.58 -8.61
C SER A 176 -2.18 9.88 -8.80
N THR A 177 -3.51 9.78 -8.67
CA THR A 177 -4.40 10.95 -8.60
C THR A 177 -4.20 11.72 -7.30
N TYR A 178 -4.70 12.96 -7.24
CA TYR A 178 -4.69 13.75 -6.00
C TYR A 178 -5.32 12.96 -4.84
N ASP A 179 -6.54 12.45 -5.01
CA ASP A 179 -7.26 11.73 -3.95
C ASP A 179 -6.52 10.47 -3.49
N GLU A 180 -5.94 9.69 -4.41
CA GLU A 180 -5.11 8.53 -4.05
C GLU A 180 -3.88 8.96 -3.23
N TYR A 181 -3.26 10.09 -3.60
CA TYR A 181 -2.08 10.61 -2.94
C TYR A 181 -2.34 11.07 -1.51
N ILE A 182 -3.40 11.86 -1.29
CA ILE A 182 -3.68 12.45 0.02
C ILE A 182 -4.26 11.42 1.00
N ASN A 183 -4.97 10.41 0.48
CA ASN A 183 -5.59 9.37 1.32
C ASN A 183 -4.70 8.13 1.52
N HIS A 184 -3.44 8.15 1.07
CA HIS A 184 -2.51 7.02 1.16
C HIS A 184 -3.05 5.72 0.56
N ILE A 185 -3.81 5.84 -0.53
CA ILE A 185 -4.37 4.70 -1.23
C ILE A 185 -3.26 4.08 -2.09
N SER A 186 -3.10 2.76 -1.99
CA SER A 186 -2.14 2.05 -2.84
C SER A 186 -2.84 1.76 -4.17
N ALA A 187 -2.72 2.70 -5.09
CA ALA A 187 -3.31 2.60 -6.42
C ALA A 187 -2.53 1.60 -7.28
N ASP A 188 -3.24 0.75 -8.02
CA ASP A 188 -2.64 -0.17 -8.98
C ASP A 188 -2.26 0.60 -10.26
N ILE A 189 -1.13 1.29 -10.19
CA ILE A 189 -0.56 2.07 -11.29
C ILE A 189 0.42 1.28 -12.14
N TYR A 190 0.72 0.02 -11.78
CA TYR A 190 1.65 -0.85 -12.51
C TYR A 190 0.93 -1.95 -13.30
N GLY A 191 -0.26 -2.37 -12.87
CA GLY A 191 -0.97 -3.52 -13.44
C GLY A 191 -0.23 -4.83 -13.20
N ASP A 192 -0.70 -5.92 -13.81
CA ASP A 192 -0.20 -7.28 -13.55
C ASP A 192 0.99 -7.70 -14.41
N ALA A 193 1.50 -6.83 -15.30
CA ALA A 193 2.55 -7.19 -16.26
C ALA A 193 3.84 -7.69 -15.60
N GLY A 194 4.23 -7.15 -14.43
CA GLY A 194 5.36 -7.63 -13.64
C GLY A 194 5.12 -9.03 -13.07
N VAL A 195 3.91 -9.29 -12.58
CA VAL A 195 3.50 -10.59 -12.04
C VAL A 195 3.50 -11.65 -13.15
N GLN A 196 2.91 -11.35 -14.32
CA GLN A 196 2.90 -12.26 -15.46
C GLN A 196 4.31 -12.59 -15.95
N ARG A 197 5.21 -11.59 -15.95
CA ARG A 197 6.62 -11.78 -16.31
C ARG A 197 7.35 -12.68 -15.33
N ALA A 198 7.15 -12.46 -14.03
CA ALA A 198 7.78 -13.26 -12.98
C ALA A 198 7.27 -14.71 -13.00
N ALA A 199 5.96 -14.91 -13.18
CA ALA A 199 5.33 -16.23 -13.27
C ALA A 199 5.79 -17.06 -14.48
N ALA A 200 6.40 -16.44 -15.49
CA ALA A 200 6.98 -17.14 -16.64
C ALA A 200 8.35 -17.77 -16.33
N TYR A 201 8.95 -17.50 -15.16
CA TYR A 201 10.18 -18.14 -14.73
C TYR A 201 9.93 -19.60 -14.34
N ASP A 202 10.82 -20.49 -14.77
CA ASP A 202 10.70 -21.93 -14.57
C ASP A 202 11.39 -22.36 -13.27
N PHE A 203 10.72 -22.09 -12.15
CA PHE A 203 11.20 -22.47 -10.81
C PHE A 203 11.39 -23.98 -10.65
N LYS A 204 12.27 -24.35 -9.72
CA LYS A 204 12.63 -25.74 -9.45
C LYS A 204 12.33 -26.15 -8.03
N LYS A 205 11.84 -27.38 -7.90
CA LYS A 205 11.76 -28.06 -6.61
C LYS A 205 13.16 -28.31 -6.07
N VAL A 206 13.36 -27.96 -4.80
CA VAL A 206 14.61 -28.08 -4.05
C VAL A 206 14.39 -28.78 -2.71
N ASP A 207 15.48 -29.16 -2.05
CA ASP A 207 15.46 -29.62 -0.66
C ASP A 207 15.89 -28.50 0.30
N GLU A 208 15.85 -28.76 1.61
CA GLU A 208 16.17 -27.76 2.64
C GLU A 208 17.60 -27.23 2.56
N SER A 209 18.56 -28.03 2.06
CA SER A 209 19.96 -27.61 1.94
C SER A 209 20.16 -26.49 0.92
N TYR A 210 19.18 -26.28 0.03
CA TYR A 210 19.16 -25.12 -0.86
C TYR A 210 19.15 -23.79 -0.09
N PHE A 211 18.64 -23.77 1.14
CA PHE A 211 18.57 -22.54 1.95
C PHE A 211 19.80 -22.32 2.83
N ASP A 212 20.80 -23.21 2.82
CA ASP A 212 22.03 -23.15 3.67
C ASP A 212 22.81 -21.82 3.56
N ASP A 213 22.71 -21.16 2.41
CA ASP A 213 23.31 -19.88 2.07
C ASP A 213 22.26 -18.78 1.81
N ALA A 214 21.05 -18.92 2.38
CA ALA A 214 19.97 -17.95 2.28
C ALA A 214 19.91 -17.01 3.50
N LEU A 215 19.53 -15.76 3.23
CA LEU A 215 19.17 -14.74 4.22
C LEU A 215 17.72 -14.33 4.00
N PHE A 216 16.87 -14.45 5.02
CA PHE A 216 15.50 -13.92 5.00
C PHE A 216 15.45 -12.57 5.71
N ILE A 217 14.85 -11.57 5.08
CA ILE A 217 14.64 -10.23 5.64
C ILE A 217 13.14 -9.93 5.61
N GLY A 218 12.56 -9.52 6.75
CA GLY A 218 11.13 -9.19 6.74
C GLY A 218 10.53 -8.77 8.07
N ASP A 219 9.20 -8.72 8.10
CA ASP A 219 8.43 -8.21 9.24
C ASP A 219 7.91 -9.32 10.18
N SER A 220 6.81 -9.04 10.88
CA SER A 220 6.13 -10.01 11.76
C SER A 220 5.71 -11.31 11.09
N ARG A 221 5.48 -11.30 9.77
CA ARG A 221 5.12 -12.51 9.03
C ARG A 221 6.33 -13.40 8.86
N THR A 222 7.48 -12.83 8.48
CA THR A 222 8.76 -13.55 8.43
C THR A 222 9.20 -14.04 9.82
N VAL A 223 8.88 -13.30 10.90
CA VAL A 223 9.02 -13.83 12.27
C VAL A 223 8.19 -15.10 12.47
N GLY A 224 6.98 -15.18 11.91
CA GLY A 224 6.18 -16.40 11.91
C GLY A 224 6.86 -17.59 11.20
N LEU A 225 7.49 -17.35 10.05
CA LEU A 225 8.28 -18.38 9.36
C LEU A 225 9.45 -18.87 10.23
N TYR A 226 10.17 -17.93 10.85
CA TYR A 226 11.28 -18.22 11.76
C TYR A 226 10.83 -19.00 13.02
N ASP A 227 9.77 -18.58 13.68
CA ASP A 227 9.36 -19.16 14.98
C ASP A 227 8.63 -20.52 14.84
N TYR A 228 7.98 -20.77 13.71
CA TYR A 228 7.05 -21.90 13.55
C TYR A 228 7.48 -22.93 12.51
N THR A 229 8.68 -22.82 11.95
CA THR A 229 9.29 -23.84 11.09
C THR A 229 10.71 -24.18 11.57
N ASP A 230 11.30 -25.20 10.98
CA ASP A 230 12.70 -25.61 11.12
C ASP A 230 13.62 -24.98 10.06
N LEU A 231 13.09 -24.09 9.20
CA LEU A 231 13.90 -23.37 8.20
C LEU A 231 15.10 -22.60 8.79
N PRO A 232 15.07 -22.08 10.04
CA PRO A 232 16.24 -21.49 10.68
C PRO A 232 17.40 -22.45 10.96
N GLU A 233 17.22 -23.77 10.78
CA GLU A 233 18.33 -24.73 10.79
C GLU A 233 19.17 -24.64 9.50
N HIS A 234 18.59 -24.07 8.44
CA HIS A 234 19.21 -23.93 7.12
C HIS A 234 19.45 -22.47 6.71
N ALA A 235 18.66 -21.50 7.17
CA ALA A 235 18.81 -20.10 6.75
C ALA A 235 19.05 -19.12 7.90
N ASP A 236 19.67 -17.98 7.58
CA ASP A 236 19.76 -16.83 8.50
C ASP A 236 18.54 -15.92 8.33
N PHE A 237 18.14 -15.23 9.41
CA PHE A 237 16.95 -14.38 9.45
C PHE A 237 17.26 -13.01 10.05
N LEU A 238 16.81 -11.93 9.41
CA LEU A 238 16.76 -10.56 9.91
C LEU A 238 15.32 -10.07 9.84
N CYS A 239 14.54 -10.37 10.88
CA CYS A 239 13.12 -10.04 10.92
C CYS A 239 12.68 -9.53 12.30
N GLU A 240 11.77 -8.56 12.29
CA GLU A 240 11.21 -7.90 13.49
C GLU A 240 9.72 -7.58 13.29
N THR A 241 8.93 -7.61 14.37
CA THR A 241 7.46 -7.54 14.29
C THR A 241 6.90 -6.28 13.62
N SER A 242 7.59 -5.15 13.68
CA SER A 242 7.11 -3.88 13.10
C SER A 242 8.13 -3.27 12.15
N LEU A 243 8.93 -4.12 11.52
CA LEU A 243 9.92 -3.68 10.54
C LEU A 243 9.21 -3.08 9.32
N THR A 244 9.79 -1.99 8.80
CA THR A 244 9.33 -1.34 7.57
C THR A 244 10.48 -1.18 6.58
N ILE A 245 10.19 -1.13 5.29
CA ILE A 245 11.17 -0.93 4.21
C ILE A 245 11.96 0.37 4.40
N TYR A 246 11.37 1.35 5.10
CA TYR A 246 12.01 2.61 5.46
C TYR A 246 13.09 2.45 6.54
N LYS A 247 13.01 1.40 7.37
CA LYS A 247 13.88 1.18 8.53
C LYS A 247 14.85 0.02 8.37
N VAL A 248 14.53 -0.95 7.50
CA VAL A 248 15.25 -2.24 7.40
C VAL A 248 16.77 -2.11 7.33
N MET A 249 17.30 -1.16 6.54
CA MET A 249 18.76 -0.98 6.40
C MET A 249 19.43 -0.44 7.66
N GLY A 250 18.73 0.36 8.47
CA GLY A 250 19.24 0.97 9.69
C GLY A 250 18.88 0.22 10.98
N GLU A 251 18.04 -0.82 10.87
CA GLU A 251 17.63 -1.63 12.03
C GLU A 251 18.81 -2.41 12.59
N ASN A 252 18.95 -2.43 13.92
CA ASN A 252 19.97 -3.23 14.59
C ASN A 252 19.33 -4.50 15.15
N PHE A 253 19.36 -5.56 14.36
CA PHE A 253 18.76 -6.84 14.71
C PHE A 253 19.48 -7.45 15.91
N LYS A 254 18.69 -7.77 16.93
CA LYS A 254 19.22 -8.16 18.24
C LYS A 254 20.19 -9.34 18.15
N GLY A 255 21.45 -9.08 18.48
CA GLY A 255 22.52 -10.09 18.49
C GLY A 255 23.08 -10.44 17.11
N LYS A 256 22.67 -9.75 16.05
CA LYS A 256 23.10 -9.95 14.67
C LYS A 256 23.75 -8.71 14.07
N GLY A 257 23.28 -7.51 14.42
CA GLY A 257 23.76 -6.23 13.86
C GLY A 257 22.83 -5.71 12.76
N THR A 258 23.32 -4.77 11.96
CA THR A 258 22.57 -4.24 10.80
C THR A 258 22.65 -5.17 9.59
N VAL A 259 21.81 -4.94 8.57
CA VAL A 259 21.88 -5.66 7.28
C VAL A 259 23.28 -5.55 6.68
N GLU A 260 23.88 -4.36 6.69
CA GLU A 260 25.22 -4.12 6.15
C GLU A 260 26.29 -4.94 6.89
N GLU A 261 26.23 -4.97 8.22
CA GLU A 261 27.17 -5.75 9.04
C GLU A 261 27.06 -7.25 8.77
N VAL A 262 25.83 -7.76 8.58
CA VAL A 262 25.57 -9.17 8.32
C VAL A 262 26.05 -9.58 6.92
N LEU A 263 25.75 -8.78 5.90
CA LEU A 263 26.20 -9.03 4.52
C LEU A 263 27.72 -8.88 4.37
N ALA A 264 28.37 -8.02 5.16
CA ALA A 264 29.82 -7.92 5.19
C ALA A 264 30.50 -9.13 5.88
N ALA A 265 29.78 -9.82 6.78
CA ALA A 265 30.33 -10.92 7.58
C ALA A 265 30.16 -12.31 6.95
N LYS A 266 29.14 -12.51 6.11
CA LYS A 266 28.83 -13.79 5.47
C LYS A 266 28.38 -13.56 4.02
N ASN A 267 28.90 -14.37 3.11
CA ASN A 267 28.41 -14.42 1.74
C ASN A 267 27.14 -15.27 1.69
N TYR A 268 26.08 -14.69 1.15
CA TYR A 268 24.83 -15.38 0.87
C TYR A 268 24.70 -15.56 -0.64
N GLY A 269 24.22 -16.72 -1.08
CA GLY A 269 23.85 -16.90 -2.48
C GLY A 269 22.42 -16.44 -2.76
N LYS A 270 21.58 -16.31 -1.73
CA LYS A 270 20.17 -15.91 -1.85
C LYS A 270 19.75 -14.97 -0.73
N ILE A 271 18.99 -13.93 -1.07
CA ILE A 271 18.36 -13.03 -0.12
C ILE A 271 16.87 -12.97 -0.42
N TYR A 272 16.05 -13.43 0.50
CA TYR A 272 14.60 -13.36 0.44
C TYR A 272 14.11 -12.12 1.18
N ILE A 273 13.19 -11.36 0.59
CA ILE A 273 12.63 -10.16 1.20
C ILE A 273 11.11 -10.10 1.07
N MET A 274 10.41 -10.08 2.20
CA MET A 274 8.96 -9.84 2.28
C MET A 274 8.69 -8.63 3.18
N MET A 275 8.26 -7.52 2.58
CA MET A 275 7.89 -6.29 3.29
C MET A 275 6.86 -5.49 2.47
N GLY A 276 5.97 -4.75 3.12
CA GLY A 276 4.97 -3.93 2.43
C GLY A 276 3.64 -3.78 3.16
N ILE A 277 3.27 -4.72 4.05
CA ILE A 277 2.00 -4.59 4.78
C ILE A 277 2.04 -3.47 5.83
N ASN A 278 3.17 -3.26 6.50
CA ASN A 278 3.31 -2.21 7.52
C ASN A 278 3.36 -0.81 6.91
N GLU A 279 3.60 -0.72 5.61
CA GLU A 279 3.58 0.49 4.80
C GLU A 279 2.17 0.83 4.30
N LEU A 280 1.20 -0.07 4.44
CA LEU A 280 -0.19 0.26 4.13
C LEU A 280 -0.67 1.38 5.05
N GLY A 281 -1.27 2.40 4.44
CA GLY A 281 -1.69 3.63 5.15
C GLY A 281 -0.60 4.67 5.29
N ARG A 282 0.57 4.44 4.66
CA ARG A 282 1.65 5.42 4.56
C ARG A 282 2.11 5.58 3.12
N GLY A 283 2.23 6.82 2.70
CA GLY A 283 2.69 7.17 1.35
C GLY A 283 1.80 6.58 0.24
N THR A 284 2.27 6.71 -0.99
CA THR A 284 1.65 6.17 -2.21
C THR A 284 2.38 4.96 -2.74
N THR A 285 1.80 4.25 -3.72
CA THR A 285 2.47 3.17 -4.46
C THR A 285 3.85 3.60 -4.93
N GLU A 286 3.98 4.83 -5.43
CA GLU A 286 5.25 5.41 -5.86
C GLU A 286 6.25 5.59 -4.73
N ASP A 287 5.85 6.19 -3.60
CA ASP A 287 6.77 6.47 -2.49
C ASP A 287 7.38 5.18 -1.92
N PHE A 288 6.57 4.13 -1.80
CA PHE A 288 7.03 2.80 -1.41
C PHE A 288 7.89 2.17 -2.47
N MET A 289 7.46 2.18 -3.74
CA MET A 289 8.19 1.54 -4.81
C MET A 289 9.59 2.15 -4.96
N GLN A 290 9.70 3.48 -4.84
CA GLN A 290 10.98 4.16 -4.80
C GLN A 290 11.86 3.64 -3.66
N LYS A 291 11.33 3.58 -2.43
CA LYS A 291 12.11 3.10 -1.27
C LYS A 291 12.45 1.62 -1.37
N TYR A 292 11.53 0.79 -1.84
CA TYR A 292 11.73 -0.63 -2.04
C TYR A 292 12.83 -0.88 -3.07
N THR A 293 12.81 -0.13 -4.18
CA THR A 293 13.85 -0.16 -5.22
C THR A 293 15.22 0.19 -4.63
N GLU A 294 15.32 1.28 -3.86
CA GLU A 294 16.56 1.67 -3.18
C GLU A 294 17.10 0.56 -2.27
N VAL A 295 16.23 -0.08 -1.49
CA VAL A 295 16.62 -1.19 -0.60
C VAL A 295 17.14 -2.38 -1.40
N VAL A 296 16.41 -2.87 -2.41
CA VAL A 296 16.88 -4.04 -3.17
C VAL A 296 18.14 -3.76 -3.98
N ASP A 297 18.30 -2.53 -4.49
CA ASP A 297 19.53 -2.10 -5.17
C ASP A 297 20.70 -2.10 -4.19
N THR A 298 20.49 -1.57 -2.98
CA THR A 298 21.52 -1.59 -1.93
C THR A 298 21.88 -3.02 -1.51
N LEU A 299 20.90 -3.92 -1.38
CA LEU A 299 21.15 -5.34 -1.10
C LEU A 299 22.01 -5.98 -2.19
N HIS A 300 21.70 -5.72 -3.46
CA HIS A 300 22.48 -6.22 -4.58
C HIS A 300 23.90 -5.61 -4.62
N GLU A 301 24.06 -4.32 -4.33
CA GLU A 301 25.39 -3.69 -4.23
C GLU A 301 26.25 -4.30 -3.12
N LEU A 302 25.65 -4.62 -1.97
CA LEU A 302 26.33 -5.25 -0.83
C LEU A 302 26.62 -6.74 -1.06
N ALA A 303 25.77 -7.43 -1.82
CA ALA A 303 25.88 -8.86 -2.11
C ALA A 303 25.68 -9.13 -3.62
N PRO A 304 26.65 -8.75 -4.49
CA PRO A 304 26.48 -8.74 -5.94
C PRO A 304 26.28 -10.13 -6.57
N GLU A 305 26.74 -11.19 -5.89
CA GLU A 305 26.57 -12.57 -6.36
C GLU A 305 25.26 -13.21 -5.87
N ALA A 306 24.57 -12.58 -4.91
CA ALA A 306 23.34 -13.11 -4.35
C ALA A 306 22.17 -12.89 -5.31
N LYS A 307 21.33 -13.92 -5.46
CA LYS A 307 20.00 -13.75 -6.06
C LYS A 307 19.10 -13.07 -5.04
N ILE A 308 18.37 -12.04 -5.46
CA ILE A 308 17.40 -11.35 -4.62
C ILE A 308 16.00 -11.89 -4.99
N ILE A 309 15.33 -12.52 -4.03
CA ILE A 309 14.01 -13.10 -4.20
C ILE A 309 13.01 -12.21 -3.46
N ILE A 310 12.24 -11.46 -4.23
CA ILE A 310 11.21 -10.54 -3.76
C ILE A 310 9.93 -11.35 -3.54
N GLU A 311 9.45 -11.38 -2.31
CA GLU A 311 8.23 -12.11 -1.97
C GLU A 311 7.03 -11.17 -1.96
N ALA A 312 5.95 -11.60 -2.61
CA ALA A 312 4.67 -10.91 -2.55
C ALA A 312 4.21 -10.76 -1.10
N ASN A 313 3.67 -9.60 -0.74
CA ASN A 313 2.99 -9.44 0.53
C ASN A 313 1.78 -10.38 0.58
N MET A 314 1.69 -11.17 1.65
CA MET A 314 0.52 -12.00 1.88
C MET A 314 -0.74 -11.14 1.97
N ARG A 315 -1.78 -11.58 1.27
CA ARG A 315 -3.14 -11.06 1.38
C ARG A 315 -3.68 -11.26 2.79
N VAL A 316 -4.70 -10.48 3.12
CA VAL A 316 -5.49 -10.62 4.34
C VAL A 316 -6.76 -11.42 4.04
N SER A 317 -7.46 -11.87 5.08
CA SER A 317 -8.73 -12.58 4.86
C SER A 317 -9.79 -11.67 4.23
N GLY A 318 -10.79 -12.25 3.56
CA GLY A 318 -11.85 -11.48 2.90
C GLY A 318 -12.64 -10.58 3.86
N LYS A 319 -12.80 -11.00 5.11
CA LYS A 319 -13.44 -10.19 6.16
C LYS A 319 -12.63 -8.94 6.49
N LYS A 320 -11.30 -9.04 6.58
CA LYS A 320 -10.43 -7.87 6.79
C LYS A 320 -10.43 -6.98 5.56
N SER A 321 -10.26 -7.57 4.38
CA SER A 321 -10.26 -6.87 3.10
C SER A 321 -11.52 -6.03 2.88
N SER A 322 -12.70 -6.57 3.19
CA SER A 322 -13.98 -5.87 3.02
C SER A 322 -14.32 -4.83 4.10
N SER A 323 -13.65 -4.86 5.25
CA SER A 323 -13.98 -3.98 6.39
C SER A 323 -12.97 -2.89 6.66
N ASP A 324 -11.77 -2.97 6.09
CA ASP A 324 -10.67 -2.03 6.35
C ASP A 324 -10.31 -1.23 5.08
N ALA A 325 -10.36 0.10 5.16
CA ALA A 325 -10.07 0.97 4.03
C ALA A 325 -8.58 0.98 3.63
N ILE A 326 -7.70 0.58 4.55
CA ILE A 326 -6.25 0.66 4.38
C ILE A 326 -5.66 -0.74 4.20
N PHE A 327 -5.93 -1.63 5.15
CA PHE A 327 -5.35 -2.96 5.20
C PHE A 327 -6.26 -3.96 4.48
N ASN A 328 -6.33 -3.85 3.16
CA ASN A 328 -7.14 -4.69 2.29
C ASN A 328 -6.36 -5.24 1.08
N ASN A 329 -6.96 -6.23 0.41
CA ASN A 329 -6.29 -6.93 -0.68
C ASN A 329 -6.11 -6.08 -1.95
N SER A 330 -6.94 -5.06 -2.17
CA SER A 330 -6.72 -4.12 -3.28
C SER A 330 -5.41 -3.35 -3.09
N ASN A 331 -5.20 -2.79 -1.89
CA ASN A 331 -3.99 -2.06 -1.59
C ASN A 331 -2.75 -2.97 -1.57
N ILE A 332 -2.87 -4.19 -1.03
CA ILE A 332 -1.79 -5.19 -1.05
C ILE A 332 -1.42 -5.55 -2.49
N ASN A 333 -2.40 -5.82 -3.34
CA ASN A 333 -2.16 -6.18 -4.73
C ASN A 333 -1.48 -5.05 -5.51
N ALA A 334 -1.84 -3.79 -5.28
CA ALA A 334 -1.15 -2.66 -5.89
C ALA A 334 0.35 -2.61 -5.53
N ARG A 335 0.70 -2.88 -4.27
CA ARG A 335 2.10 -2.97 -3.82
C ARG A 335 2.81 -4.17 -4.45
N ASN A 336 2.14 -5.32 -4.49
CA ASN A 336 2.67 -6.56 -5.09
C ASN A 336 2.93 -6.39 -6.58
N ASN A 337 1.98 -5.82 -7.33
CA ASN A 337 2.12 -5.50 -8.75
C ASN A 337 3.33 -4.58 -8.99
N ALA A 338 3.52 -3.56 -8.14
CA ALA A 338 4.67 -2.67 -8.23
C ALA A 338 6.00 -3.42 -8.02
N ILE A 339 6.17 -4.14 -6.92
CA ILE A 339 7.46 -4.82 -6.62
C ILE A 339 7.75 -5.98 -7.58
N ALA A 340 6.73 -6.63 -8.14
CA ALA A 340 6.92 -7.66 -9.17
C ALA A 340 7.59 -7.11 -10.43
N THR A 341 7.49 -5.80 -10.69
CA THR A 341 8.17 -5.17 -11.84
C THR A 341 9.69 -5.09 -11.72
N LEU A 342 10.24 -5.34 -10.52
CA LEU A 342 11.67 -5.38 -10.26
C LEU A 342 12.31 -6.67 -10.76
N ALA A 343 11.53 -7.73 -10.96
CA ALA A 343 12.03 -9.02 -11.41
C ALA A 343 12.59 -8.93 -12.84
N ASP A 344 13.85 -9.32 -12.99
CA ASP A 344 14.55 -9.46 -14.26
C ASP A 344 14.72 -10.93 -14.67
N ASN A 345 14.37 -11.87 -13.78
CA ASN A 345 14.52 -13.32 -13.91
C ASN A 345 15.97 -13.79 -14.08
N GLU A 346 16.94 -12.98 -13.64
CA GLU A 346 18.36 -13.32 -13.63
C GLU A 346 18.99 -13.04 -12.27
N THR A 347 18.82 -11.83 -11.74
CA THR A 347 19.34 -11.37 -10.45
C THR A 347 18.21 -11.15 -9.46
N PHE A 348 17.12 -10.53 -9.91
CA PHE A 348 15.92 -10.26 -9.14
C PHE A 348 14.81 -11.20 -9.60
N PHE A 349 14.29 -11.97 -8.65
CA PHE A 349 13.18 -12.88 -8.85
C PHE A 349 11.98 -12.41 -8.01
N TYR A 350 10.78 -12.80 -8.44
CA TYR A 350 9.57 -12.54 -7.67
C TYR A 350 8.77 -13.83 -7.50
N ILE A 351 8.34 -14.09 -6.27
CA ILE A 351 7.52 -15.25 -5.91
C ILE A 351 6.26 -14.78 -5.17
N ASP A 352 5.13 -15.41 -5.44
CA ASP A 352 3.85 -15.05 -4.82
C ASP A 352 3.27 -16.22 -4.04
N MET A 353 3.62 -16.29 -2.75
CA MET A 353 3.15 -17.36 -1.87
C MET A 353 1.64 -17.34 -1.60
N ASN A 354 0.92 -16.30 -2.04
CA ASN A 354 -0.54 -16.24 -1.89
C ASN A 354 -1.23 -17.45 -2.55
N GLU A 355 -0.64 -18.07 -3.58
CA GLU A 355 -1.16 -19.31 -4.17
C GLU A 355 -1.27 -20.49 -3.19
N ALA A 356 -0.45 -20.50 -2.13
CA ALA A 356 -0.39 -21.59 -1.17
C ALA A 356 -1.35 -21.39 0.02
N VAL A 357 -1.79 -20.15 0.28
CA VAL A 357 -2.54 -19.81 1.50
C VAL A 357 -3.86 -19.09 1.25
N CYS A 358 -4.11 -18.62 0.03
CA CYS A 358 -5.40 -18.04 -0.31
C CYS A 358 -6.44 -19.10 -0.64
N ASP A 359 -7.70 -18.76 -0.41
CA ASP A 359 -8.86 -19.55 -0.81
C ASP A 359 -9.25 -19.29 -2.27
N GLU A 360 -10.36 -19.89 -2.71
CA GLU A 360 -10.90 -19.77 -4.08
C GLU A 360 -11.31 -18.34 -4.47
N ASN A 361 -11.53 -17.45 -3.49
CA ASN A 361 -11.81 -16.03 -3.73
C ASN A 361 -10.52 -15.20 -3.85
N GLY A 362 -9.36 -15.84 -3.62
CA GLY A 362 -8.07 -15.17 -3.60
C GLY A 362 -7.82 -14.37 -2.31
N ASP A 363 -8.56 -14.64 -1.24
CA ASP A 363 -8.31 -14.04 0.08
C ASP A 363 -7.54 -15.02 0.96
N LEU A 364 -6.78 -14.54 1.96
CA LEU A 364 -6.14 -15.44 2.92
C LEU A 364 -7.19 -16.33 3.58
N ASN A 365 -7.00 -17.65 3.50
CA ASN A 365 -7.95 -18.62 4.01
C ASN A 365 -8.25 -18.33 5.49
N ALA A 366 -9.53 -18.15 5.81
CA ALA A 366 -9.97 -17.77 7.15
C ALA A 366 -9.65 -18.82 8.23
N GLU A 367 -9.44 -20.09 7.86
CA GLU A 367 -8.98 -21.14 8.78
C GLU A 367 -7.50 -21.03 9.11
N TYR A 368 -6.74 -20.26 8.31
CA TYR A 368 -5.29 -20.13 8.42
C TYR A 368 -4.85 -18.99 9.33
N THR A 369 -5.79 -18.16 9.76
CA THR A 369 -5.52 -16.95 10.54
C THR A 369 -6.55 -16.78 11.67
N HIS A 370 -6.12 -16.17 12.78
CA HIS A 370 -7.04 -15.78 13.86
C HIS A 370 -7.33 -14.28 13.85
N ASP A 371 -6.32 -13.46 13.55
CA ASP A 371 -6.42 -12.00 13.53
C ASP A 371 -6.73 -11.43 12.14
N GLN A 372 -6.89 -12.30 11.14
CA GLN A 372 -7.19 -11.99 9.74
C GLN A 372 -5.98 -11.48 8.93
N ILE A 373 -4.77 -11.48 9.51
CA ILE A 373 -3.56 -10.89 8.92
C ILE A 373 -2.38 -11.88 8.96
N HIS A 374 -2.15 -12.55 10.09
CA HIS A 374 -1.03 -13.45 10.31
C HIS A 374 -1.46 -14.90 10.19
N LEU A 375 -0.56 -15.74 9.66
CA LEU A 375 -0.73 -17.19 9.67
C LEU A 375 -0.65 -17.71 11.11
N LEU A 376 -1.55 -18.63 11.45
CA LEU A 376 -1.38 -19.47 12.64
C LEU A 376 -0.14 -20.34 12.45
N GLY A 377 0.62 -20.57 13.52
CA GLY A 377 1.93 -21.22 13.48
C GLY A 377 2.02 -22.44 12.56
N LYS A 378 1.08 -23.38 12.69
CA LYS A 378 1.04 -24.63 11.90
C LYS A 378 0.95 -24.45 10.37
N TYR A 379 0.50 -23.30 9.88
CA TYR A 379 0.37 -23.03 8.44
C TYR A 379 1.60 -22.34 7.85
N ASN A 380 2.59 -21.93 8.66
CA ASN A 380 3.89 -21.48 8.12
C ASN A 380 4.61 -22.61 7.37
N GLU A 381 4.28 -23.88 7.65
CA GLU A 381 4.76 -25.02 6.88
C GLU A 381 4.33 -24.96 5.41
N LEU A 382 3.17 -24.35 5.09
CA LEU A 382 2.75 -24.14 3.70
C LEU A 382 3.66 -23.14 2.99
N TRP A 383 4.13 -22.10 3.71
CA TRP A 383 5.10 -21.14 3.16
C TRP A 383 6.45 -21.80 2.93
N LYS A 384 6.96 -22.59 3.89
CA LYS A 384 8.18 -23.39 3.70
C LYS A 384 8.07 -24.32 2.48
N GLN A 385 6.96 -25.04 2.34
CA GLN A 385 6.72 -25.91 1.18
C GLN A 385 6.67 -25.13 -0.12
N PHE A 386 6.00 -23.99 -0.14
CA PHE A 386 5.98 -23.09 -1.30
C PHE A 386 7.40 -22.66 -1.70
N LEU A 387 8.23 -22.22 -0.74
CA LEU A 387 9.63 -21.85 -0.98
C LEU A 387 10.43 -23.03 -1.57
N MET A 388 10.20 -24.26 -1.08
CA MET A 388 10.87 -25.46 -1.60
C MET A 388 10.44 -25.85 -3.02
N GLU A 389 9.27 -25.40 -3.49
CA GLU A 389 8.86 -25.57 -4.90
C GLU A 389 9.38 -24.42 -5.79
N HIS A 390 9.92 -23.35 -5.20
CA HIS A 390 10.31 -22.10 -5.87
C HIS A 390 11.82 -21.80 -5.86
N GLY A 391 12.67 -22.81 -6.04
CA GLY A 391 14.11 -22.61 -6.23
C GLY A 391 14.45 -21.95 -7.58
N VAL A 392 15.49 -21.10 -7.58
CA VAL A 392 16.01 -20.33 -8.73
C VAL A 392 17.41 -20.77 -9.14
#